data_AF-A0A256ZM78-F1
#
_entry.id   AF-A0A256ZM78-F1
#
_cell.length_a   1.000
_cell.length_b   1.000
_cell.length_c   1.000
_cell.angle_alpha   90.00
_cell.angle_beta   90.00
_cell.angle_gamma   90.00
#
_symmetry.space_group_name_H-M   'P 1'
#
loop_
_entity.id
_entity.type
_entity.pdbx_description
1 polymer ?
#
loop_
_entity_poly.entity_id
_entity_poly.type
_entity_poly.pdbx_seq_one_letter_code
_entity_poly.pdbx_strand_id
1 'polypeptide(L)' 'MKLITLYLPESYLRALDELVEKRYYPSRAEAIRVAIRDLLNKEFWGRREREEGQNQRR' A
#
# COMPACT_ATOMS: atom_id res chain seq x y z
N MET A 1 8.78 8.03 -10.84
CA MET A 1 8.59 7.88 -9.37
C MET A 1 9.03 9.16 -8.69
N LYS A 2 8.48 9.50 -7.52
CA LYS A 2 8.92 10.62 -6.67
C LYS A 2 9.54 10.04 -5.39
N LEU A 3 10.61 10.66 -4.90
CA LEU A 3 11.23 10.27 -3.63
C LEU A 3 10.43 10.85 -2.47
N ILE A 4 10.17 10.02 -1.46
CA ILE A 4 9.57 10.44 -0.20
C ILE A 4 10.46 9.93 0.94
N THR A 5 10.57 10.73 1.99
CA THR A 5 11.24 10.36 3.24
C THR A 5 10.19 10.31 4.34
N LEU A 6 10.18 9.24 5.12
CA LEU A 6 9.25 9.06 6.23
C LEU A 6 9.96 8.39 7.41
N TYR A 7 9.45 8.62 8.62
CA TYR A 7 9.95 8.00 9.84
C TYR A 7 9.04 6.83 10.22
N LEU A 8 9.63 5.67 10.52
CA LEU A 8 8.91 4.48 10.99
C LEU A 8 9.51 3.98 12.31
N PRO A 9 8.72 3.34 13.17
CA PRO A 9 9.24 2.57 14.28
C PRO A 9 10.23 1.51 13.80
N GLU A 10 11.29 1.28 14.57
CA GLU A 10 12.32 0.30 14.24
C GLU A 10 11.76 -1.13 14.08
N SER A 11 10.73 -1.48 14.85
CA SER A 11 10.04 -2.77 14.73
C SER A 11 9.45 -2.99 13.33
N TYR A 12 9.01 -1.94 12.65
CA TYR A 12 8.41 -2.06 11.31
C TYR A 12 9.50 -2.19 10.25
N LEU A 13 10.63 -1.49 10.43
CA LEU A 13 11.80 -1.65 9.57
C LEU A 13 12.31 -3.09 9.59
N ARG A 14 12.46 -3.68 10.79
CA ARG A 14 12.84 -5.10 10.94
C ARG A 14 11.87 -6.05 10.25
N ALA A 15 10.57 -5.83 10.42
CA ALA A 15 9.57 -6.67 9.75
C ALA A 15 9.65 -6.55 8.21
N LEU A 16 9.91 -5.36 7.68
CA LEU A 16 10.13 -5.16 6.24
C LEU A 16 11.42 -5.82 5.76
N ASP A 17 12.49 -5.77 6.55
CA ASP A 17 13.76 -6.43 6.23
C ASP A 17 13.57 -7.95 6.15
N GLU A 18 12.85 -8.58 7.09
CA GLU A 18 12.52 -10.01 7.03
C GLU A 18 11.77 -10.40 5.75
N LEU A 19 10.84 -9.55 5.29
CA LEU A 19 10.09 -9.80 4.06
C LEU A 19 11.00 -9.79 2.83
N VAL A 20 12.03 -8.95 2.84
CA VAL A 20 13.02 -8.88 1.76
C VAL A 20 14.00 -10.05 1.84
N GLU A 21 14.48 -10.39 3.02
CA GLU A 21 15.37 -11.54 3.26
C GLU A 21 14.73 -12.86 2.82
N LYS A 22 13.43 -13.03 3.11
CA LYS A 22 12.63 -14.18 2.67
C LYS A 22 12.25 -14.13 1.18
N ARG A 23 12.74 -13.12 0.44
CA ARG A 23 12.52 -12.90 -1.00
C ARG A 23 11.05 -12.72 -1.41
N TYR A 24 10.17 -12.37 -0.47
CA TYR A 24 8.77 -12.02 -0.81
C TYR A 24 8.70 -10.71 -1.59
N TYR A 25 9.62 -9.79 -1.31
CA TYR A 25 9.74 -8.53 -2.04
C TYR A 25 11.20 -8.25 -2.39
N PRO A 26 11.47 -7.59 -3.53
CA PRO A 26 12.82 -7.28 -3.96
C PRO A 26 13.48 -6.17 -3.14
N SER A 27 12.70 -5.33 -2.44
CA SER A 27 13.20 -4.28 -1.57
C SER A 27 12.11 -3.80 -0.60
N ARG A 28 12.53 -3.14 0.49
CA ARG A 28 11.62 -2.47 1.43
C ARG A 28 10.70 -1.47 0.73
N ALA A 29 11.27 -0.72 -0.22
CA ALA A 29 10.52 0.28 -0.99
C ALA A 29 9.41 -0.37 -1.84
N GLU A 30 9.65 -1.57 -2.38
CA GLU A 30 8.61 -2.30 -3.12
C GLU A 30 7.52 -2.83 -2.20
N ALA A 31 7.88 -3.41 -1.06
CA ALA A 31 6.91 -3.85 -0.06
C ALA A 31 6.00 -2.70 0.39
N ILE A 32 6.57 -1.52 0.66
CA ILE A 32 5.81 -0.31 1.03
C ILE A 32 4.89 0.13 -0.11
N ARG A 33 5.38 0.16 -1.36
CA ARG A 33 4.55 0.54 -2.51
C ARG A 33 3.37 -0.42 -2.72
N VAL A 34 3.59 -1.72 -2.56
CA VAL A 34 2.56 -2.74 -2.63
C VAL A 34 1.49 -2.50 -1.56
N ALA A 35 1.91 -2.32 -0.30
CA ALA A 35 0.99 -2.02 0.80
C ALA A 35 0.16 -0.75 0.56
N ILE A 36 0.78 0.33 0.07
CA ILE A 36 0.08 1.58 -0.26
C ILE A 36 -0.93 1.36 -1.38
N ARG A 37 -0.55 0.65 -2.45
CA ARG A 37 -1.45 0.36 -3.58
C ARG A 37 -2.66 -0.44 -3.12
N ASP A 38 -2.45 -1.49 -2.34
CA ASP A 38 -3.51 -2.36 -1.87
C ASP A 38 -4.48 -1.60 -0.95
N LEU A 39 -3.96 -0.71 -0.10
CA LEU A 39 -4.76 0.21 0.72
C LEU A 39 -5.62 1.15 -0.14
N LEU A 40 -5.04 1.81 -1.14
CA LEU A 40 -5.76 2.75 -2.01
C LEU A 40 -6.82 2.06 -2.86
N ASN A 41 -6.53 0.87 -3.39
CA ASN A 41 -7.50 0.08 -4.13
C ASN A 41 -8.70 -0.29 -3.24
N LYS A 42 -8.44 -0.69 -1.99
CA LYS A 42 -9.49 -1.09 -1.06
C LYS A 42 -10.33 0.09 -0.58
N GLU A 43 -9.69 1.18 -0.17
CA GLU A 43 -10.36 2.26 0.58
C GLU A 43 -10.73 3.47 -0.28
N PHE A 44 -9.99 3.75 -1.35
CA PHE A 44 -10.24 4.92 -2.19
C PHE A 44 -11.01 4.53 -3.45
N TRP A 45 -10.39 3.70 -4.31
CA TRP A 45 -11.00 3.33 -5.59
C TRP A 45 -12.21 2.41 -5.42
N GLY A 46 -12.10 1.37 -4.59
CA GLY A 46 -13.19 0.43 -4.33
C GLY A 46 -14.41 1.02 -3.61
N ARG A 47 -14.26 2.15 -2.90
CA ARG A 47 -15.41 2.89 -2.34
C ARG A 47 -16.03 3.81 -3.37
N ARG A 48 -15.21 4.55 -4.12
CA ARG A 48 -15.66 5.47 -5.16
C ARG A 48 -16.54 4.77 -6.22
N GLU A 49 -16.14 3.59 -6.69
CA GLU A 49 -16.93 2.82 -7.66
C GLU A 49 -18.32 2.41 -7.12
N ARG A 50 -18.42 2.13 -5.82
CA ARG A 50 -19.70 1.79 -5.16
C ARG A 50 -20.61 3.00 -5.02
N GLU A 51 -20.05 4.16 -4.71
CA GLU A 51 -20.80 5.42 -4.60
C GLU A 51 -21.30 5.88 -5.98
N GLU A 52 -20.45 5.82 -7.01
CA GLU A 52 -20.81 6.17 -8.39
C GLU A 52 -21.88 5.22 -8.98
N GLY A 53 -21.78 3.91 -8.71
CA GLY A 53 -22.77 2.92 -9.16
C GLY A 53 -24.13 3.02 -8.46
N GLN A 54 -24.21 3.62 -7.27
CA GLN A 54 -25.48 3.90 -6.59
C GLN A 54 -26.15 5.18 -7.10
N ASN A 55 -25.35 6.16 -7.52
CA ASN A 55 -25.87 7.43 -8.02
C ASN A 55 -26.41 7.35 -9.46
N GLN A 56 -26.01 6.33 -10.24
CA GLN A 56 -26.59 6.04 -11.56
C GLN A 56 -27.88 5.19 -11.51
N ARG A 57 -28.26 4.69 -10.32
CA ARG A 57 -29.48 3.89 -10.08
C ARG A 57 -30.57 4.69 -9.35
N ARG A 58 -30.34 5.97 -9.07
CA ARG A 58 -31.33 6.93 -8.59
C ARG A 58 -31.64 7.91 -9.71
#